data_AF-K0VJD6-F1
#
_entry.id   AF-K0VJD6-F1
#
_cell.length_a   1.000
_cell.length_b   1.000
_cell.length_c   1.000
_cell.angle_alpha   90.00
_cell.angle_beta   90.00
_cell.angle_gamma   90.00
#
_symmetry.space_group_name_H-M   'P 1'
#
loop_
_entity.id
_entity.type
_entity.pdbx_description
1 polymer ?
#
loop_
_entity_poly.entity_id
_entity_poly.type
_entity_poly.pdbx_seq_one_letter_code
_entity_poly.pdbx_strand_id
1 'polypeptide(L)'
;MDEEKWLADEFEANRAHLKAAAYRMLGSRSEADDAVQEAWLRLNRTDATGVCNLGGWLTTVVARICLDMLRARKTRREEPLELPVHGGITDPAKDPEREAAFAD
;
A
#
# COMPACT_ATOMS: atom_id res chain seq x y z
N MET A 1 -14.17 -10.62 27.19
CA MET A 1 -15.30 -9.90 26.57
C MET A 1 -15.23 -8.41 26.86
N ASP A 2 -15.10 -7.97 28.12
CA ASP A 2 -15.04 -6.53 28.44
C ASP A 2 -13.73 -5.85 28.02
N GLU A 3 -12.61 -6.54 28.13
CA GLU A 3 -11.29 -6.02 27.75
C GLU A 3 -11.16 -5.80 26.24
N GLU A 4 -11.57 -6.78 25.44
CA GLU A 4 -11.52 -6.71 23.98
C GLU A 4 -12.42 -5.58 23.44
N LYS A 5 -13.57 -5.36 24.10
CA LYS A 5 -14.45 -4.24 23.81
C LYS A 5 -13.81 -2.89 24.19
N TRP A 6 -13.18 -2.80 25.37
CA TRP A 6 -12.47 -1.58 25.77
C TRP A 6 -11.31 -1.23 24.82
N LEU A 7 -10.53 -2.23 24.39
CA LEU A 7 -9.46 -2.05 23.40
C LEU A 7 -10.01 -1.57 22.06
N ALA A 8 -11.15 -2.11 21.61
CA ALA A 8 -11.81 -1.66 20.40
C ALA A 8 -12.28 -0.21 20.52
N ASP A 9 -12.94 0.16 21.62
CA ASP A 9 -13.45 1.51 21.85
C ASP A 9 -12.29 2.54 21.88
N GLU A 10 -11.20 2.25 22.60
CA GLU A 10 -10.01 3.11 22.64
C GLU A 10 -9.30 3.19 21.28
N PHE A 11 -9.20 2.08 20.55
CA PHE A 11 -8.62 2.10 19.21
C PHE A 11 -9.43 2.96 18.25
N GLU A 12 -10.76 2.81 18.24
CA GLU A 12 -11.66 3.60 17.39
C GLU A 12 -11.61 5.09 17.74
N ALA A 13 -11.49 5.43 19.03
CA ALA A 13 -11.28 6.82 19.47
C ALA A 13 -9.98 7.44 18.89
N ASN A 14 -8.94 6.64 18.68
CA ASN A 14 -7.65 7.09 18.14
C ASN A 14 -7.55 6.95 16.60
N ARG A 15 -8.43 6.17 15.96
CA ARG A 15 -8.31 5.73 14.56
C ARG A 15 -8.15 6.89 13.57
N ALA A 16 -8.92 7.96 13.73
CA ALA A 16 -8.85 9.13 12.85
C ALA A 16 -7.49 9.85 12.97
N HIS A 17 -6.97 9.99 14.18
CA HIS A 17 -5.67 10.59 14.45
C HIS A 17 -4.53 9.75 13.85
N LEU A 18 -4.55 8.45 14.10
CA LEU A 18 -3.55 7.50 13.60
C LEU A 18 -3.51 7.48 12.08
N LYS A 19 -4.68 7.46 11.42
CA LYS A 19 -4.79 7.53 9.97
C LYS A 19 -4.25 8.83 9.41
N ALA A 20 -4.54 9.97 10.05
CA ALA A 20 -4.00 11.26 9.64
C ALA A 20 -2.48 11.34 9.81
N ALA A 21 -1.92 10.73 10.84
CA ALA A 21 -0.47 10.64 11.05
C ALA A 21 0.20 9.75 9.99
N ALA A 22 -0.35 8.56 9.74
CA ALA A 22 0.14 7.64 8.71
C ALA A 22 0.08 8.27 7.32
N TYR A 23 -1.01 8.97 6.98
CA TYR A 23 -1.15 9.66 5.71
C TYR A 23 -0.07 10.74 5.51
N ARG A 24 0.26 11.51 6.55
CA ARG A 24 1.34 12.50 6.49
C ARG A 24 2.73 11.88 6.27
N MET A 25 2.94 10.65 6.73
CA MET A 25 4.22 9.94 6.55
C MET A 25 4.31 9.23 5.19
N LEU A 26 3.21 8.62 4.74
CA LEU A 26 3.22 7.73 3.57
C LEU A 26 2.80 8.41 2.28
N GLY A 27 2.04 9.52 2.37
CA GLY A 27 1.48 10.25 1.23
C GLY A 27 0.33 9.54 0.51
N SER A 28 -0.08 8.37 0.99
CA SER A 28 -1.10 7.53 0.36
C SER A 28 -2.21 7.18 1.34
N ARG A 29 -3.47 7.33 0.91
CA ARG A 29 -4.63 7.04 1.75
C ARG A 29 -4.81 5.54 1.98
N SER A 30 -4.57 4.71 0.96
CA SER A 30 -4.67 3.25 1.09
C SER A 30 -3.59 2.72 2.02
N GLU A 31 -2.35 3.15 1.85
CA GLU A 31 -1.25 2.69 2.71
C GLU A 31 -1.39 3.19 4.15
N ALA A 32 -1.99 4.38 4.35
CA ALA A 32 -2.36 4.83 5.69
C ALA A 32 -3.44 3.95 6.33
N ASP A 33 -4.44 3.51 5.55
CA ASP A 33 -5.45 2.56 6.00
C ASP A 33 -4.84 1.19 6.35
N ASP A 34 -3.92 0.70 5.53
CA ASP A 34 -3.22 -0.56 5.77
C ASP A 34 -2.35 -0.49 7.03
N ALA A 35 -1.62 0.61 7.24
CA ALA A 35 -0.80 0.80 8.43
C ALA A 35 -1.62 0.80 9.73
N VAL A 36 -2.81 1.42 9.71
CA VAL A 36 -3.72 1.44 10.87
C VAL A 36 -4.34 0.05 11.10
N GLN A 37 -4.69 -0.67 10.05
CA GLN A 37 -5.17 -2.06 10.15
C GLN A 37 -4.11 -3.00 10.73
N GLU A 38 -2.87 -2.90 10.25
CA GLU A 38 -1.76 -3.69 10.79
C GLU A 38 -1.51 -3.38 12.27
N ALA A 39 -1.66 -2.12 12.69
CA ALA A 39 -1.58 -1.74 14.10
C ALA A 39 -2.69 -2.37 14.95
N TRP A 40 -3.93 -2.44 14.43
CA TRP A 40 -5.04 -3.15 15.09
C TRP A 40 -4.74 -4.63 15.27
N LEU A 41 -4.25 -5.30 14.21
CA LEU A 41 -3.89 -6.73 14.28
C LEU A 41 -2.77 -7.00 15.29
N ARG A 42 -1.82 -6.07 15.43
CA ARG A 42 -0.75 -6.16 16.45
C ARG A 42 -1.29 -5.95 17.85
N LEU A 43 -2.21 -5.02 18.04
CA LEU A 43 -2.86 -4.80 19.33
C LEU A 43 -3.58 -6.07 19.81
N ASN A 44 -4.39 -6.70 18.95
CA ASN A 44 -5.12 -7.92 19.29
C ASN A 44 -4.22 -9.15 19.57
N ARG A 45 -2.94 -9.12 19.20
CA ARG A 45 -1.98 -10.20 19.45
C ARG A 45 -1.04 -9.91 20.63
N THR A 46 -1.09 -8.70 21.16
CA THR A 46 -0.20 -8.24 22.24
C THR A 46 -1.00 -8.18 23.53
N ASP A 47 -0.39 -8.62 24.64
CA ASP A 47 -0.94 -8.33 25.96
C ASP A 47 -0.76 -6.83 26.26
N ALA A 48 -1.85 -6.07 26.13
CA ALA A 48 -1.88 -4.63 26.33
C ALA A 48 -2.29 -4.22 27.76
N THR A 49 -2.50 -5.17 28.68
CA THR A 49 -2.97 -4.91 30.05
C THR A 49 -2.08 -3.93 30.84
N GLY A 50 -0.79 -3.86 30.53
CA GLY A 50 0.17 -2.95 31.16
C GLY A 50 0.32 -1.58 30.49
N VAL A 51 -0.42 -1.29 29.41
CA VAL A 51 -0.25 -0.04 28.64
C VAL A 51 -1.10 1.08 29.24
N CYS A 52 -0.47 1.94 30.06
CA CYS A 52 -1.16 3.07 30.68
C CYS A 52 -1.61 4.17 29.69
N ASN A 53 -0.98 4.24 28.50
CA ASN A 53 -1.31 5.20 27.45
C ASN A 53 -1.38 4.49 26.09
N LEU A 54 -2.56 3.94 25.79
CA LEU A 54 -2.79 3.16 24.58
C LEU A 54 -2.67 4.02 23.31
N GLY A 55 -3.16 5.26 23.31
CA GLY A 55 -3.04 6.18 22.17
C GLY A 55 -1.58 6.50 21.83
N GLY A 56 -0.74 6.75 22.84
CA GLY A 56 0.70 6.98 22.65
C GLY A 56 1.44 5.74 22.15
N TRP A 57 1.06 4.56 22.68
CA TRP A 57 1.58 3.28 22.19
C TRP A 57 1.20 3.04 20.71
N LEU A 58 -0.08 3.21 20.37
CA LEU A 58 -0.60 3.05 18.99
C LEU A 58 0.09 3.99 18.00
N THR A 59 0.31 5.25 18.41
CA THR A 59 1.04 6.23 17.57
C THR A 59 2.46 5.73 17.26
N THR A 60 3.14 5.14 18.24
CA THR A 60 4.48 4.56 18.06
C THR A 60 4.45 3.35 17.13
N VAL A 61 3.47 2.46 17.28
CA VAL A 61 3.30 1.28 16.43
C VAL A 61 3.04 1.68 14.98
N VAL A 62 2.09 2.60 14.75
CA VAL A 62 1.76 3.11 13.41
C VAL A 62 2.96 3.80 12.77
N ALA A 63 3.70 4.63 13.51
CA ALA A 63 4.92 5.28 13.00
C ALA A 63 5.98 4.25 12.57
N ARG A 64 6.18 3.17 13.34
CA ARG A 64 7.11 2.10 12.98
C ARG A 64 6.68 1.35 11.72
N ILE A 65 5.40 0.99 11.61
CA ILE A 65 4.85 0.37 10.40
C ILE A 65 5.09 1.26 9.18
N CYS A 66 4.82 2.57 9.30
CA CYS A 66 5.03 3.51 8.20
C CYS A 66 6.52 3.58 7.79
N LEU A 67 7.44 3.62 8.76
CA LEU A 67 8.88 3.62 8.49
C LEU A 67 9.34 2.33 7.80
N ASP A 68 8.81 1.18 8.20
CA ASP A 68 9.13 -0.10 7.58
C ASP A 68 8.60 -0.18 6.14
N MET A 69 7.40 0.34 5.87
CA MET A 69 6.86 0.46 4.51
C MET A 69 7.76 1.36 3.64
N LEU A 70 8.17 2.53 4.13
CA LEU A 70 9.07 3.43 3.41
C LEU A 70 10.43 2.79 3.12
N ARG A 71 10.97 2.01 4.07
CA ARG A 71 12.20 1.23 3.86
C ARG A 71 12.00 0.17 2.77
N ALA A 72 10.88 -0.56 2.81
CA ALA A 72 10.55 -1.57 1.81
C ALA A 72 10.44 -0.98 0.40
N ARG A 73 9.83 0.21 0.25
CA ARG A 73 9.81 0.95 -1.03
C ARG A 73 11.21 1.27 -1.55
N LYS A 74 12.13 1.69 -0.67
CA LYS A 74 13.51 2.02 -1.04
C LYS A 74 14.29 0.79 -1.50
N THR A 75 14.08 -0.36 -0.86
CA THR A 75 14.76 -1.62 -1.23
C THR A 75 14.15 -2.25 -2.48
N ARG A 76 12.85 -2.08 -2.69
CA ARG A 76 12.10 -2.59 -3.83
C ARG A 76 11.86 -1.48 -4.84
N ARG A 77 12.95 -0.82 -5.27
CA ARG A 77 12.87 0.18 -6.33
C ARG A 77 12.23 -0.51 -7.54
N GLU A 78 11.06 -0.03 -7.94
CA GLU A 78 10.33 -0.61 -9.06
C GLU A 78 11.16 -0.32 -10.33
N GLU A 79 11.65 -1.36 -10.98
CA GLU A 79 12.08 -1.28 -12.37
C GLU A 79 10.86 -0.83 -13.17
N PRO A 80 10.93 0.31 -13.88
CA PRO A 80 9.87 0.68 -14.81
C PRO A 80 9.60 -0.53 -15.71
N LEU A 81 8.33 -0.93 -15.83
CA LEU A 81 7.95 -1.87 -16.86
C LEU A 81 8.42 -1.26 -18.18
N GLU A 82 9.44 -1.86 -18.80
CA GLU A 82 9.72 -1.65 -20.22
C GLU A 82 8.48 -2.17 -20.96
N LEU A 83 7.48 -1.31 -21.08
CA LEU A 83 6.38 -1.55 -21.99
C LEU A 83 7.04 -1.72 -23.36
N PRO A 84 6.84 -2.85 -24.05
CA PRO A 84 7.29 -2.97 -25.42
C PRO A 84 6.67 -1.79 -26.16
N VAL A 85 7.48 -0.80 -26.53
CA VAL A 85 7.07 0.29 -27.43
C VAL A 85 6.49 -0.46 -28.60
N HIS A 86 5.18 -0.38 -28.78
CA HIS A 86 4.44 -1.16 -29.77
C HIS A 86 5.28 -1.24 -31.04
N GLY A 87 5.89 -2.41 -31.25
CA GLY A 87 6.68 -2.70 -32.43
C GLY A 87 5.75 -2.38 -33.58
N GLY A 88 6.16 -1.40 -34.39
CA GLY A 88 5.28 -0.75 -35.35
C GLY A 88 4.41 -1.78 -36.03
N ILE A 89 3.09 -1.55 -36.00
CA ILE A 89 2.17 -2.28 -36.86
C ILE A 89 2.62 -1.94 -38.28
N THR A 90 3.51 -2.76 -38.85
CA THR A 90 3.74 -2.79 -40.28
C THR A 90 2.45 -3.35 -40.84
N ASP A 91 1.60 -2.45 -41.35
CA ASP A 91 0.43 -2.83 -42.12
C ASP A 91 0.88 -3.79 -43.24
N PRO A 92 0.49 -5.08 -43.20
CA PRO A 92 0.89 -6.03 -44.24
C PRO A 92 0.23 -5.72 -45.59
N ALA A 93 -0.68 -4.73 -45.66
CA ALA A 93 -1.32 -4.29 -46.90
C ALA A 93 -0.45 -3.37 -47.78
N LYS A 94 0.78 -3.05 -47.38
CA LYS A 94 1.72 -2.24 -48.17
C LYS A 94 2.91 -3.04 -48.73
N ASP A 95 2.69 -4.29 -49.09
CA ASP A 95 3.65 -5.04 -49.91
C ASP A 95 3.18 -5.06 -51.39
N PRO A 96 3.52 -4.02 -52.19
CA PRO A 96 3.08 -3.91 -53.58
C PRO A 96 3.65 -5.01 -54.48
N GLU A 97 4.68 -5.74 -54.03
CA GLU A 97 5.30 -6.81 -54.80
C GLU A 97 4.41 -8.06 -54.88
N ARG A 98 3.47 -8.26 -53.95
CA ARG A 98 2.52 -9.39 -54.00
C ARG A 98 1.31 -9.16 -54.89
N GLU A 99 0.89 -7.92 -55.14
CA GLU A 99 -0.25 -7.64 -56.04
C GLU A 99 0.07 -7.91 -57.51
N ALA A 100 1.33 -7.72 -57.93
CA ALA A 100 1.74 -7.96 -59.30
C ALA A 100 1.76 -9.45 -59.70
N ALA A 101 1.80 -10.37 -58.73
CA ALA A 101 1.93 -11.81 -58.99
C ALA A 101 0.60 -12.53 -59.27
N PHE A 102 -0.55 -11.86 -59.09
CA PHE A 102 -1.89 -12.44 -59.30
C PHE A 102 -2.59 -11.91 -60.56
N ALA A 103 -1.90 -11.09 -61.36
CA ALA A 103 -2.40 -10.60 -62.64
C ALA A 103 -1.74 -11.39 -63.80
N ASP A 104 -2.17 -12.65 -63.97
CA ASP A 104 -2.19 -13.36 -65.27
C ASP A 104 -3.23 -14.50 -65.23
#